data_AF-A0A1Y5KSY9-F1
#
_entry.id   AF-A0A1Y5KSY9-F1
#
_cell.length_a   1.000
_cell.length_b   1.000
_cell.length_c   1.000
_cell.angle_alpha   90.00
_cell.angle_beta   90.00
_cell.angle_gamma   90.00
#
_symmetry.space_group_name_H-M   'P 1'
#
loop_
_entity.id
_entity.type
_entity.pdbx_description
1 polymer ?
#
loop_
_entity_poly.entity_id
_entity_poly.type
_entity_poly.pdbx_seq_one_letter_code
_entity_poly.pdbx_strand_id
1 'polypeptide(L)'
;MEGITHVTIAELGNGVRIRYRDLGNGGSPIVFVPGFTSTLETWDYQVRDLASQHRCVCLDPRGHGGSDAPLSDYSFDELCGDLVDFIDQLGL
;
A
#
# COMPACT_ATOMS: atom_id res chain seq x y z
N MET A 1 20.31 0.41 3.80
CA MET A 1 19.32 1.36 3.21
C MET A 1 18.99 0.99 1.77
N GLU A 2 19.84 0.22 1.09
CA GLU A 2 19.48 -0.47 -0.15
C GLU A 2 18.50 -1.59 0.15
N GLY A 3 17.27 -1.52 -0.39
CA GLY A 3 16.29 -2.60 -0.26
C GLY A 3 14.84 -2.12 -0.25
N ILE A 4 14.54 -1.00 0.43
CA ILE A 4 13.15 -0.51 0.62
C ILE A 4 12.70 0.45 -0.50
N THR A 5 13.45 0.57 -1.58
CA THR A 5 13.19 1.59 -2.62
C THR A 5 12.39 1.09 -3.82
N HIS A 6 12.19 -0.23 -3.95
CA HIS A 6 11.41 -0.77 -5.07
C HIS A 6 9.93 -0.44 -4.88
N VAL A 7 9.37 0.27 -5.86
CA VAL A 7 7.98 0.69 -5.89
C VAL A 7 7.30 0.02 -7.07
N THR A 8 6.09 -0.49 -6.83
CA THR A 8 5.23 -1.11 -7.82
C THR A 8 3.89 -0.36 -7.87
N ILE A 9 3.14 -0.56 -8.96
CA ILE A 9 1.80 -0.04 -9.14
C ILE A 9 0.83 -1.21 -9.26
N ALA A 10 -0.24 -1.21 -8.47
CA ALA A 10 -1.39 -2.09 -8.65
C ALA A 10 -2.50 -1.28 -9.34
N GLU A 11 -3.15 -1.86 -10.35
CA GLU A 11 -4.32 -1.28 -10.98
C GLU A 11 -5.57 -1.97 -10.42
N LEU A 12 -6.42 -1.20 -9.74
CA LEU A 12 -7.64 -1.69 -9.14
C LEU A 12 -8.72 -1.92 -10.22
N GLY A 13 -9.77 -2.68 -9.90
CA GLY A 13 -10.88 -2.96 -10.81
C GLY A 13 -11.66 -1.72 -11.24
N ASN A 14 -11.57 -0.63 -10.48
CA ASN A 14 -12.13 0.68 -10.84
C ASN A 14 -11.17 1.57 -11.67
N GLY A 15 -9.99 1.06 -12.03
CA GLY A 15 -8.97 1.77 -12.81
C GLY A 15 -8.07 2.71 -12.02
N VAL A 16 -8.25 2.85 -10.70
CA VAL A 16 -7.34 3.62 -9.84
C VAL A 16 -6.02 2.87 -9.71
N ARG A 17 -4.91 3.58 -9.90
CA ARG A 17 -3.57 3.02 -9.71
C ARG A 17 -3.03 3.34 -8.32
N ILE A 18 -2.68 2.29 -7.59
CA ILE A 18 -2.14 2.34 -6.24
C ILE A 18 -0.64 2.10 -6.27
N ARG A 19 0.11 3.09 -5.80
CA ARG A 19 1.55 2.98 -5.54
C ARG A 19 1.77 2.20 -4.25
N TYR A 20 2.62 1.18 -4.30
CA TYR A 20 2.94 0.38 -3.12
C TYR A 20 4.37 -0.18 -3.16
N ARG A 21 4.81 -0.72 -2.02
CA ARG A 21 6.01 -1.54 -1.87
C ARG A 21 5.65 -2.87 -1.25
N ASP A 22 6.31 -3.93 -1.67
CA ASP A 22 6.11 -5.30 -1.19
C ASP A 22 7.47 -5.91 -0.87
N LEU A 23 7.71 -6.17 0.42
CA LEU A 23 9.01 -6.59 0.94
C LEU A 23 8.86 -7.79 1.85
N GLY A 24 9.85 -8.69 1.79
CA GLY A 24 9.82 -9.92 2.56
C GLY A 24 8.95 -10.98 1.89
N ASN A 25 9.24 -12.24 2.17
CA ASN A 25 8.59 -13.39 1.52
C ASN A 25 8.26 -14.52 2.52
N GLY A 26 8.29 -14.21 3.82
CA GLY A 26 8.02 -15.15 4.90
C GLY A 26 6.82 -14.75 5.74
N GLY A 27 6.28 -15.71 6.50
CA GLY A 27 5.26 -15.49 7.52
C GLY A 27 3.92 -14.93 7.02
N SER A 28 3.10 -14.47 7.97
CA SER A 28 1.81 -13.82 7.68
C SER A 28 2.03 -12.43 7.10
N PRO A 29 1.26 -12.03 6.06
CA PRO A 29 1.37 -10.70 5.48
C PRO A 29 0.87 -9.61 6.44
N ILE A 30 1.48 -8.42 6.34
CA ILE A 30 1.07 -7.21 7.06
C ILE A 30 0.88 -6.11 6.04
N VAL A 31 -0.33 -5.54 6.00
CA VAL A 31 -0.67 -4.38 5.16
C VAL A 31 -0.59 -3.10 5.99
N PHE A 32 0.24 -2.17 5.56
CA PHE A 32 0.48 -0.90 6.24
C PHE A 32 -0.22 0.25 5.52
N VAL A 33 -1.27 0.79 6.14
CA VAL A 33 -2.05 1.92 5.64
C VAL A 33 -1.60 3.20 6.35
N PRO A 34 -0.97 4.18 5.65
CA PRO A 34 -0.56 5.43 6.27
C PRO A 34 -1.76 6.30 6.68
N GLY A 35 -1.53 7.20 7.62
CA GLY A 35 -2.53 8.18 8.07
C GLY A 35 -2.70 9.36 7.10
N PHE A 36 -3.53 10.32 7.52
CA PHE A 36 -3.83 11.53 6.74
C PHE A 36 -2.54 12.32 6.43
N THR A 37 -2.41 12.79 5.19
CA THR A 37 -1.25 13.54 4.66
C THR A 37 0.07 12.76 4.57
N SER A 38 0.06 11.47 4.88
CA SER A 38 1.26 10.62 4.87
C SER A 38 1.35 9.75 3.62
N THR A 39 2.53 9.17 3.40
CA THR A 39 2.82 8.22 2.32
C THR A 39 3.39 6.93 2.89
N LEU A 40 3.54 5.92 2.04
CA LEU A 40 4.07 4.60 2.39
C LEU A 40 5.46 4.64 3.05
N GLU A 41 6.25 5.69 2.84
CA GLU A 41 7.56 5.90 3.48
C GLU A 41 7.47 6.02 5.00
N THR A 42 6.29 6.37 5.53
CA THR A 42 6.04 6.45 6.98
C THR A 42 6.36 5.13 7.70
N TRP A 43 6.31 4.01 6.97
CA TRP A 43 6.49 2.68 7.51
C TRP A 43 7.91 2.11 7.34
N ASP A 44 8.86 2.88 6.79
CA ASP A 44 10.21 2.36 6.47
C ASP A 44 10.92 1.72 7.67
N TYR A 45 10.75 2.27 8.87
CA TYR A 45 11.35 1.71 10.09
C TYR A 45 10.69 0.41 10.53
N GLN A 46 9.36 0.32 10.47
CA GLN A 46 8.60 -0.88 10.82
C GLN A 46 8.88 -1.99 9.82
N VAL A 47 8.90 -1.67 8.52
CA VAL A 47 9.25 -2.62 7.45
C VAL A 47 10.66 -3.16 7.64
N ARG A 48 11.63 -2.30 7.96
CA ARG A 48 13.01 -2.74 8.23
C ARG A 48 13.06 -3.80 9.33
N ASP A 49 12.29 -3.62 10.39
CA ASP A 49 12.34 -4.50 11.55
C ASP A 49 11.48 -5.78 11.35
N LEU A 50 10.45 -5.74 10.50
CA LEU A 50 9.48 -6.84 10.31
C LEU A 50 9.66 -7.66 9.03
N ALA A 51 10.26 -7.11 7.96
CA ALA A 51 10.33 -7.76 6.64
C ALA A 51 11.17 -9.05 6.60
N SER A 52 11.97 -9.32 7.65
CA SER A 52 12.68 -10.59 7.80
C SER A 52 11.79 -11.76 8.24
N GLN A 53 10.62 -11.46 8.82
CA GLN A 53 9.69 -12.44 9.38
C GLN A 53 8.31 -12.41 8.73
N HIS A 54 7.96 -11.30 8.08
CA HIS A 54 6.66 -11.04 7.48
C HIS A 54 6.80 -10.50 6.05
N ARG A 55 5.82 -10.79 5.18
CA ARG A 55 5.59 -10.04 3.94
C ARG A 55 4.94 -8.70 4.29
N CYS A 56 5.70 -7.62 4.17
CA CYS A 56 5.27 -6.27 4.48
C CYS A 56 4.85 -5.54 3.21
N VAL A 57 3.58 -5.17 3.13
CA VAL A 57 2.99 -4.45 1.98
C VAL A 57 2.58 -3.06 2.43
N CYS A 58 3.22 -2.02 1.88
CA CYS A 58 2.95 -0.62 2.24
C CYS A 58 2.40 0.11 1.01
N LEU A 59 1.22 0.70 1.11
CA LEU A 59 0.57 1.42 0.01
C LEU A 59 0.44 2.91 0.29
N ASP A 60 0.42 3.69 -0.78
CA ASP A 60 -0.19 5.02 -0.77
C ASP A 60 -1.69 4.85 -1.08
N PRO A 61 -2.60 5.22 -0.17
CA PRO A 61 -4.02 5.25 -0.48
C PRO A 61 -4.31 6.17 -1.67
N ARG A 62 -5.48 6.03 -2.31
CA ARG A 62 -5.91 7.00 -3.33
C ARG A 62 -5.73 8.44 -2.82
N GLY A 63 -5.31 9.34 -3.71
CA GLY A 63 -5.04 10.74 -3.37
C GLY A 63 -3.78 11.00 -2.55
N HIS A 64 -2.97 9.97 -2.22
CA HIS A 64 -1.73 10.12 -1.48
C HIS A 64 -0.52 9.75 -2.33
N GLY A 65 0.61 10.39 -2.02
CA GLY A 65 1.92 10.06 -2.58
C GLY A 65 1.93 9.95 -4.10
N GLY A 66 2.25 8.76 -4.61
CA GLY A 66 2.28 8.48 -6.05
C GLY A 66 1.10 7.64 -6.56
N SER A 67 0.07 7.43 -5.76
CA SER A 67 -1.20 6.84 -6.22
C SER A 67 -2.03 7.87 -6.99
N ASP A 68 -2.95 7.39 -7.83
CA ASP A 68 -3.87 8.28 -8.53
C ASP A 68 -4.74 9.08 -7.55
N ALA A 69 -5.06 10.32 -7.94
CA ALA A 69 -5.84 11.28 -7.16
C ALA A 69 -7.06 11.78 -7.94
N PRO A 70 -8.01 10.89 -8.31
CA PRO A 70 -9.18 11.29 -9.08
C PRO A 70 -10.08 12.24 -8.28
N LEU A 71 -10.80 13.10 -8.98
CA LEU A 71 -11.93 13.82 -8.40
C LEU A 71 -13.02 12.79 -8.07
N SER A 72 -13.26 12.57 -6.79
CA SER A 72 -14.22 11.62 -6.23
C SER A 72 -14.68 12.10 -4.85
N ASP A 73 -15.60 11.37 -4.24
CA ASP A 73 -16.14 11.74 -2.93
C ASP A 73 -15.17 11.46 -1.78
N TYR A 74 -14.15 10.58 -2.00
CA TYR A 74 -13.24 10.10 -0.96
C TYR A 74 -13.99 9.60 0.29
N SER A 75 -15.15 8.98 0.06
CA SER A 75 -15.96 8.42 1.14
C SER A 75 -15.25 7.24 1.79
N PHE A 76 -15.58 6.92 3.05
CA PHE A 76 -14.99 5.75 3.70
C PHE A 76 -15.27 4.45 2.95
N ASP A 77 -16.47 4.29 2.36
CA ASP A 77 -16.81 3.11 1.57
C ASP A 77 -15.92 2.99 0.33
N GLU A 78 -15.60 4.11 -0.33
CA GLU A 78 -14.70 4.16 -1.47
C GLU A 78 -13.25 3.85 -1.07
N LEU A 79 -12.77 4.45 0.03
CA LEU A 79 -11.43 4.21 0.55
C LEU A 79 -11.23 2.76 1.02
N CYS A 80 -12.23 2.20 1.71
CA CYS A 80 -12.22 0.80 2.13
C CYS A 80 -12.38 -0.14 0.95
N GLY A 81 -13.21 0.21 -0.03
CA GLY A 81 -13.38 -0.57 -1.26
C GLY A 81 -12.08 -0.72 -2.05
N ASP A 82 -11.33 0.37 -2.20
CA ASP A 82 -10.00 0.33 -2.81
C ASP A 82 -9.02 -0.56 -2.05
N LEU A 83 -9.05 -0.50 -0.70
CA LEU A 83 -8.18 -1.32 0.12
C LEU A 83 -8.51 -2.80 -0.01
N VAL A 84 -9.80 -3.16 -0.07
CA VAL A 84 -10.25 -4.55 -0.29
C VAL A 84 -9.78 -5.05 -1.66
N ASP A 85 -10.04 -4.30 -2.72
CA ASP A 85 -9.62 -4.66 -4.09
C ASP A 85 -8.09 -4.81 -4.18
N PHE A 86 -7.35 -3.89 -3.56
CA PHE A 86 -5.89 -3.96 -3.48
C PHE A 86 -5.41 -5.26 -2.79
N ILE A 87 -6.01 -5.63 -1.66
CA ILE A 87 -5.68 -6.87 -0.93
C ILE A 87 -5.98 -8.10 -1.79
N ASP A 88 -7.15 -8.14 -2.42
CA ASP A 88 -7.59 -9.24 -3.29
C ASP A 88 -6.65 -9.41 -4.50
N GLN A 89 -6.26 -8.31 -5.15
CA GLN A 89 -5.32 -8.29 -6.28
C GLN A 89 -3.95 -8.88 -5.93
N LEU A 90 -3.48 -8.67 -4.70
CA LEU A 90 -2.20 -9.18 -4.22
C LEU A 90 -2.29 -10.62 -3.66
N GLY A 91 -3.49 -11.19 -3.63
CA GLY A 91 -3.78 -12.53 -3.11
C GLY A 91 -3.48 -12.67 -1.62
N LEU A 92 -3.82 -11.65 -0.83
CA LEU A 92 -3.56 -11.55 0.61
C LEU A 92 -4.75 -11.97 1.48
#